data_AF-A0A6C0CXY9-F1
#
_entry.id   AF-A0A6C0CXY9-F1
#
_cell.length_a   1.000
_cell.length_b   1.000
_cell.length_c   1.000
_cell.angle_alpha   90.00
_cell.angle_beta   90.00
_cell.angle_gamma   90.00
#
_symmetry.space_group_name_H-M   'P 1'
#
loop_
_entity.id
_entity.type
_entity.pdbx_description
1 polymer ?
#
loop_
_entity_poly.entity_id
_entity_poly.type
_entity_poly.pdbx_seq_one_letter_code
_entity_poly.pdbx_strand_id
1 'polypeptide(L)'
;MPTWVEIVKRGLPDPNVDEDVGLSKEQEYEDRFGHLEHEFTTGWEDTYDSLTPDVINEYWKDMFSYMNSFNFEDGENCGSIPKSYVKNGIKYSLLEYSTHAFSCDDPKCQAIFHYIDDQDGGAASALVYTHLPIYTCRDEANCDINVPELCGLCLSKC
;
A
#
# COMPACT_ATOMS: atom_id res chain seq x y z
N MET A 1 31.55 -14.94 -19.29
CA MET A 1 30.67 -13.90 -18.70
C MET A 1 30.73 -14.08 -17.21
N PRO A 2 31.11 -13.06 -16.42
CA PRO A 2 31.18 -13.19 -14.97
C PRO A 2 29.76 -13.39 -14.40
N THR A 3 29.64 -14.18 -13.34
CA THR A 3 28.36 -14.41 -12.65
C THR A 3 28.02 -13.20 -11.77
N TRP A 4 26.73 -13.02 -11.44
CA TRP A 4 26.22 -11.93 -10.59
C TRP A 4 27.00 -11.77 -9.26
N VAL A 5 27.57 -12.87 -8.74
CA VAL A 5 28.38 -12.90 -7.52
C VAL A 5 29.71 -12.13 -7.66
N GLU A 6 30.27 -12.02 -8.87
CA GLU A 6 31.53 -11.30 -9.10
C GLU A 6 31.35 -9.78 -9.26
N ILE A 7 30.14 -9.33 -9.64
CA ILE A 7 29.84 -7.89 -9.79
C ILE A 7 29.71 -7.21 -8.41
N VAL A 8 29.18 -7.93 -7.42
CA VAL A 8 28.98 -7.41 -6.05
C VAL A 8 30.29 -7.16 -5.30
N LYS A 9 31.40 -7.80 -5.70
CA LYS A 9 32.69 -7.69 -4.99
C LYS A 9 33.53 -6.45 -5.34
N ARG A 10 33.11 -5.60 -6.29
CA ARG A 10 33.92 -4.46 -6.78
C ARG A 10 33.54 -3.09 -6.22
N GLY A 11 32.64 -3.02 -5.25
CA GLY A 11 32.17 -1.74 -4.72
C GLY A 11 31.92 -1.71 -3.22
N LEU A 12 32.46 -2.65 -2.44
CA LEU A 12 32.42 -2.50 -0.99
C LEU A 12 33.52 -1.52 -0.56
N PRO A 13 33.18 -0.42 0.13
CA PRO A 13 34.16 0.50 0.67
C PRO A 13 35.02 -0.19 1.74
N ASP A 14 36.26 0.30 1.86
CA ASP A 14 37.28 -0.17 2.80
C ASP A 14 36.74 -0.20 4.24
N PRO A 15 36.86 -1.34 4.97
CA PRO A 15 36.33 -1.46 6.33
C PRO A 15 37.13 -0.67 7.39
N ASN A 16 38.15 0.10 7.03
CA ASN A 16 38.95 0.90 7.97
C ASN A 16 38.84 2.42 7.77
N VAL A 17 37.66 2.93 7.37
CA VAL A 17 37.35 4.35 7.53
C VAL A 17 36.42 4.50 8.73
N ASP A 18 37.02 4.75 9.90
CA ASP A 18 36.32 5.39 11.01
C ASP A 18 35.95 6.81 10.57
N GLU A 19 34.68 7.07 10.28
CA GLU A 19 34.03 8.39 10.41
C GLU A 19 32.53 8.28 10.10
N ASP A 20 31.76 8.13 11.17
CA ASP A 20 30.60 8.94 11.58
C ASP A 20 29.51 8.03 12.18
N VAL A 21 29.17 8.29 13.44
CA VAL A 21 28.26 7.45 14.25
C VAL A 21 26.82 7.76 13.84
N GLY A 22 26.47 7.38 12.61
CA GLY A 22 25.09 7.30 12.15
C GLY A 22 24.49 5.97 12.59
N LEU A 23 23.25 6.00 13.06
CA LEU A 23 22.43 4.80 13.26
C LEU A 23 22.53 3.94 12.00
N SER A 24 22.67 2.61 12.14
CA SER A 24 22.61 1.74 10.97
C SER A 24 21.27 1.97 10.25
N LYS A 25 21.20 1.79 8.93
CA LYS A 25 19.93 1.96 8.19
C LYS A 25 18.80 1.10 8.76
N GLU A 26 19.13 -0.05 9.36
CA GLU A 26 18.18 -0.89 10.10
C GLU A 26 17.73 -0.24 11.41
N GLN A 27 18.63 0.42 12.13
CA GLN A 27 18.30 1.12 13.36
C GLN A 27 17.54 2.43 13.10
N GLU A 28 17.82 3.10 11.99
CA GLU A 28 17.04 4.25 11.51
C GLU A 28 15.62 3.82 11.04
N TYR A 29 15.48 2.59 10.54
CA TYR A 29 14.20 1.98 10.21
C TYR A 29 13.42 1.58 11.47
N GLU A 30 14.04 0.92 12.43
CA GLU A 30 13.39 0.61 13.72
C GLU A 30 13.05 1.86 14.53
N ASP A 31 13.89 2.91 14.51
CA ASP A 31 13.57 4.18 15.17
C ASP A 31 12.54 5.04 14.40
N ARG A 32 12.22 4.75 13.13
CA ARG A 32 11.12 5.42 12.40
C ARG A 32 9.82 4.62 12.37
N PHE A 33 9.94 3.30 12.32
CA PHE A 33 8.83 2.39 12.04
C PHE A 33 8.66 1.28 13.08
N GLY A 34 9.60 1.10 14.01
CA GLY A 34 9.49 0.11 15.10
C GLY A 34 8.40 0.43 16.12
N HIS A 35 7.94 1.68 16.17
CA HIS A 35 6.73 2.08 16.92
C HIS A 35 5.44 2.03 16.07
N LEU A 36 5.56 1.66 14.79
CA LEU A 36 4.44 1.38 13.90
C LEU A 36 4.07 -0.12 13.87
N GLU A 37 4.58 -0.93 14.82
CA GLU A 37 3.86 -2.13 15.31
C GLU A 37 2.57 -1.73 16.03
N HIS A 38 1.84 -0.77 15.48
CA HIS A 38 0.46 -0.56 15.82
C HIS A 38 -0.26 -1.82 15.35
N GLU A 39 -0.89 -2.51 16.30
CA GLU A 39 -2.00 -3.41 16.04
C GLU A 39 -3.05 -2.61 15.24
N PHE A 40 -2.87 -2.50 13.93
CA PHE A 40 -3.98 -2.28 13.02
C PHE A 40 -4.80 -3.56 13.13
N THR A 41 -5.61 -3.68 14.18
CA THR A 41 -6.80 -4.50 14.14
C THR A 41 -7.76 -3.79 13.19
N THR A 42 -7.41 -3.74 11.91
CA THR A 42 -8.38 -3.53 10.85
C THR A 42 -9.41 -4.63 11.10
N GLY A 43 -10.67 -4.32 11.36
CA GLY A 43 -11.70 -5.33 11.70
C GLY A 43 -12.05 -6.25 10.52
N TRP A 44 -11.04 -6.67 9.76
CA TRP A 44 -11.14 -7.49 8.58
C TRP A 44 -11.47 -8.92 8.96
N GLU A 45 -10.98 -9.43 10.10
CA GLU A 45 -11.31 -10.76 10.59
C GLU A 45 -12.82 -10.89 10.81
N ASP A 46 -13.45 -9.86 11.39
CA ASP A 46 -14.90 -9.78 11.58
C ASP A 46 -15.67 -9.75 10.24
N THR A 47 -15.01 -9.30 9.17
CA THR A 47 -15.59 -9.22 7.82
C THR A 47 -15.30 -10.47 6.99
N TYR A 48 -14.25 -11.22 7.32
CA TYR A 48 -13.74 -12.35 6.54
C TYR A 48 -14.78 -13.47 6.39
N ASP A 49 -15.47 -13.83 7.47
CA ASP A 49 -16.52 -14.85 7.46
C ASP A 49 -17.74 -14.49 6.59
N SER A 50 -17.91 -13.19 6.27
CA SER A 50 -18.97 -12.70 5.39
C SER A 50 -18.60 -12.72 3.90
N LEU A 51 -17.34 -13.01 3.57
CA LEU A 51 -16.89 -13.04 2.19
C LEU A 51 -17.42 -14.29 1.49
N THR A 52 -18.15 -14.05 0.40
CA THR A 52 -18.56 -15.08 -0.54
C THR A 52 -17.88 -14.82 -1.88
N PRO A 53 -17.76 -15.84 -2.75
CA PRO A 53 -17.25 -15.65 -4.10
C PRO A 53 -17.99 -14.53 -4.87
N ASP A 54 -19.30 -14.39 -4.65
CA ASP A 54 -20.10 -13.34 -5.27
C ASP A 54 -19.69 -11.94 -4.78
N VAL A 55 -19.47 -11.76 -3.47
CA VAL A 55 -19.00 -10.49 -2.89
C VAL A 55 -17.63 -10.09 -3.44
N ILE A 56 -16.73 -11.06 -3.59
CA ILE A 56 -15.38 -10.84 -4.13
C ILE A 56 -15.45 -10.48 -5.62
N ASN A 57 -16.24 -11.23 -6.40
CA ASN A 57 -16.43 -10.97 -7.82
C ASN A 57 -17.06 -9.60 -8.07
N GLU A 58 -18.07 -9.23 -7.26
CA GLU A 58 -18.70 -7.91 -7.33
C GLU A 58 -17.70 -6.79 -7.00
N TYR A 59 -16.89 -6.97 -5.95
CA TYR A 59 -15.84 -6.01 -5.60
C TYR A 59 -14.86 -5.77 -6.74
N TRP A 60 -14.34 -6.84 -7.36
CA TRP A 60 -13.40 -6.69 -8.47
C TRP A 60 -14.05 -6.10 -9.71
N LYS A 61 -15.30 -6.46 -9.99
CA LYS A 61 -16.07 -5.87 -11.08
C LYS A 61 -16.23 -4.36 -10.88
N ASP A 62 -16.60 -3.92 -9.67
CA ASP A 62 -16.70 -2.51 -9.30
C ASP A 62 -15.35 -1.80 -9.46
N MET A 63 -14.28 -2.39 -8.92
CA MET A 63 -12.93 -1.82 -8.96
C MET A 63 -12.42 -1.68 -10.40
N PHE A 64 -12.53 -2.72 -11.21
CA PHE A 64 -12.14 -2.67 -12.63
C PHE A 64 -13.00 -1.69 -13.42
N SER A 65 -14.31 -1.65 -13.18
CA SER A 65 -15.19 -0.67 -13.81
C SER A 65 -14.77 0.76 -13.45
N TYR A 66 -14.45 1.01 -12.19
CA TYR A 66 -13.96 2.30 -11.72
C TYR A 66 -12.64 2.67 -12.40
N MET A 67 -11.61 1.83 -12.36
CA MET A 67 -10.31 2.10 -12.99
C MET A 67 -10.43 2.31 -14.50
N ASN A 68 -11.21 1.47 -15.19
CA ASN A 68 -11.45 1.59 -16.63
C ASN A 68 -12.16 2.89 -17.01
N SER A 69 -13.08 3.39 -16.17
CA SER A 69 -13.77 4.65 -16.45
C SER A 69 -12.83 5.86 -16.52
N PHE A 70 -11.65 5.74 -15.91
CA PHE A 70 -10.62 6.76 -15.89
C PHE A 70 -9.38 6.40 -16.72
N ASN A 71 -9.36 5.26 -17.43
CA ASN A 71 -8.15 4.70 -18.04
C ASN A 71 -6.96 4.65 -17.06
N PHE A 72 -7.22 4.25 -15.81
CA PHE A 72 -6.19 4.07 -14.79
C PHE A 72 -5.54 2.70 -14.96
N GLU A 73 -4.21 2.66 -15.07
CA GLU A 73 -3.44 1.41 -15.17
C GLU A 73 -2.65 1.15 -13.87
N ASP A 74 -1.98 2.18 -13.35
CA ASP A 74 -1.23 2.16 -12.09
C ASP A 74 -0.96 3.61 -11.60
N GLY A 75 -0.22 3.74 -10.50
CA GLY A 75 0.15 5.03 -9.91
C GLY A 75 0.93 5.96 -10.85
N GLU A 76 1.76 5.41 -11.76
CA GLU A 76 2.51 6.22 -12.73
C GLU A 76 1.65 6.57 -13.95
N ASN A 77 0.75 5.66 -14.33
CA ASN A 77 -0.16 5.73 -15.48
C ASN A 77 -1.61 5.95 -15.03
N CYS A 78 -1.82 7.08 -14.37
CA CYS A 78 -3.08 7.40 -13.69
C CYS A 78 -4.30 7.68 -14.58
N GLY A 79 -4.13 7.82 -15.90
CA GLY A 79 -5.20 8.28 -16.79
C GLY A 79 -5.84 9.60 -16.33
N SER A 80 -7.18 9.64 -16.33
CA SER A 80 -8.00 10.79 -15.91
C SER A 80 -8.57 10.69 -14.50
N ILE A 81 -8.03 9.80 -13.67
CA ILE A 81 -8.54 9.58 -12.31
C ILE A 81 -8.41 10.86 -11.46
N PRO A 82 -9.35 11.17 -10.57
CA PRO A 82 -9.22 12.32 -9.68
C PRO A 82 -7.94 12.25 -8.87
N LYS A 83 -7.17 13.34 -8.83
CA LYS A 83 -5.92 13.39 -8.04
C LYS A 83 -6.16 13.62 -6.56
N SER A 84 -7.38 14.01 -6.19
CA SER A 84 -7.76 14.14 -4.80
C SER A 84 -9.26 13.94 -4.61
N TYR A 85 -9.61 13.55 -3.38
CA TYR A 85 -10.97 13.47 -2.87
C TYR A 85 -11.09 14.25 -1.57
N VAL A 86 -12.29 14.70 -1.23
CA VAL A 86 -12.59 15.24 0.10
C VAL A 86 -13.70 14.40 0.72
N LYS A 87 -13.42 13.76 1.86
CA LYS A 87 -14.37 12.93 2.60
C LYS A 87 -14.31 13.31 4.07
N ASN A 88 -15.46 13.59 4.69
CA ASN A 88 -15.56 14.02 6.10
C ASN A 88 -14.65 15.22 6.46
N GLY A 89 -14.44 16.15 5.53
CA GLY A 89 -13.58 17.32 5.74
C GLY A 89 -12.08 17.03 5.63
N ILE A 90 -11.68 15.79 5.35
CA ILE A 90 -10.29 15.38 5.13
C ILE A 90 -10.04 15.30 3.63
N LYS A 91 -8.93 15.90 3.19
CA LYS A 91 -8.46 15.79 1.80
C LYS A 91 -7.55 14.57 1.67
N TYR A 92 -7.86 13.74 0.68
CA TYR A 92 -7.09 12.57 0.30
C TYR A 92 -6.45 12.84 -1.05
N SER A 93 -5.14 12.64 -1.17
CA SER A 93 -4.36 12.83 -2.39
C SER A 93 -3.91 11.48 -2.94
N LEU A 94 -3.95 11.33 -4.25
CA LEU A 94 -3.56 10.10 -4.94
C LEU A 94 -2.06 9.85 -4.74
N LEU A 95 -1.69 8.60 -4.48
CA LEU A 95 -0.30 8.16 -4.41
C LEU A 95 0.21 7.83 -5.81
N GLU A 96 0.84 8.80 -6.47
CA GLU A 96 1.26 8.70 -7.88
C GLU A 96 2.64 8.04 -8.07
N TYR A 97 3.49 7.97 -7.03
CA TYR A 97 4.90 7.57 -7.18
C TYR A 97 5.45 6.76 -6.00
N SER A 98 4.58 6.08 -5.26
CA SER A 98 5.01 5.33 -4.09
C SER A 98 5.64 3.98 -4.46
N THR A 99 6.90 3.78 -4.07
CA THR A 99 7.59 2.47 -4.04
C THR A 99 7.13 1.57 -2.90
N HIS A 100 6.18 2.03 -2.08
CA HIS A 100 5.70 1.30 -0.91
C HIS A 100 4.30 0.71 -1.14
N ALA A 101 4.25 -0.57 -0.80
CA ALA A 101 3.15 -1.45 -0.52
C ALA A 101 1.98 -0.79 0.25
N PHE A 102 1.01 -0.19 -0.44
CA PHE A 102 -0.20 0.30 0.23
C PHE A 102 -1.43 -0.51 -0.20
N SER A 103 -2.12 -1.05 0.81
CA SER A 103 -3.46 -1.63 0.68
C SER A 103 -4.50 -0.57 1.09
N CYS A 104 -5.75 -0.81 0.72
CA CYS A 104 -6.87 -0.02 1.21
C CYS A 104 -7.21 -0.48 2.63
N ASP A 105 -7.18 0.43 3.61
CA ASP A 105 -7.43 0.16 5.04
C ASP A 105 -8.91 -0.05 5.37
N ASP A 106 -9.80 -0.02 4.37
CA ASP A 106 -11.19 -0.42 4.57
C ASP A 106 -11.25 -1.91 4.97
N PRO A 107 -11.92 -2.29 6.08
CA PRO A 107 -11.94 -3.67 6.56
C PRO A 107 -12.44 -4.68 5.52
N LYS A 108 -13.38 -4.30 4.66
CA LYS A 108 -13.86 -5.18 3.59
C LYS A 108 -12.81 -5.35 2.49
N CYS A 109 -12.09 -4.28 2.12
CA CYS A 109 -10.98 -4.39 1.18
C CYS A 109 -9.87 -5.29 1.74
N GLN A 110 -9.45 -5.05 2.99
CA GLN A 110 -8.45 -5.87 3.67
C GLN A 110 -8.85 -7.35 3.70
N ALA A 111 -10.10 -7.65 4.10
CA ALA A 111 -10.59 -9.02 4.15
C ALA A 111 -10.56 -9.70 2.77
N ILE A 112 -10.94 -8.99 1.70
CA ILE A 112 -10.90 -9.53 0.34
C ILE A 112 -9.47 -9.84 -0.10
N PHE A 113 -8.51 -8.97 0.22
CA PHE A 113 -7.11 -9.21 -0.11
C PHE A 113 -6.52 -10.39 0.66
N HIS A 114 -6.81 -10.48 1.97
CA HIS A 114 -6.45 -11.64 2.78
C HIS A 114 -7.04 -12.95 2.23
N TYR A 115 -8.32 -12.94 1.82
CA TYR A 115 -8.94 -14.11 1.23
C TYR A 115 -8.23 -14.57 -0.05
N ILE A 116 -7.79 -13.63 -0.91
CA ILE A 116 -7.07 -13.96 -2.15
C ILE A 116 -5.69 -14.52 -1.85
N ASP A 117 -4.94 -13.91 -0.93
CA ASP A 117 -3.63 -14.42 -0.52
C ASP A 117 -3.73 -15.86 0.03
N ASP A 118 -4.73 -16.13 0.86
CA ASP A 118 -4.99 -17.50 1.36
C ASP A 118 -5.26 -18.50 0.22
N GLN A 119 -6.00 -18.10 -0.82
CA GLN A 119 -6.27 -18.96 -1.99
C GLN A 119 -5.01 -19.20 -2.85
N ASP A 120 -4.12 -18.22 -2.94
CA ASP A 120 -2.85 -18.30 -3.66
C ASP A 120 -1.73 -18.99 -2.82
N GLY A 121 -2.10 -19.53 -1.65
CA GLY A 121 -1.21 -20.32 -0.80
C GLY A 121 -0.33 -19.48 0.13
N GLY A 122 -0.74 -18.25 0.46
CA GLY A 122 0.03 -17.31 1.27
C GLY A 122 1.31 -16.82 0.58
N ALA A 123 1.41 -17.04 -0.74
CA ALA A 123 2.57 -16.70 -1.53
C ALA A 123 2.69 -15.18 -1.76
N ALA A 124 1.58 -14.45 -1.62
CA ALA A 124 1.55 -13.00 -1.62
C ALA A 124 1.52 -12.49 -0.17
N SER A 125 2.63 -12.68 0.55
CA SER A 125 2.92 -12.06 1.85
C SER A 125 2.96 -10.51 1.81
N ALA A 126 2.43 -9.93 0.75
CA ALA A 126 2.35 -8.53 0.48
C ALA A 126 0.88 -8.23 0.22
N LEU A 127 0.20 -7.60 1.20
CA LEU A 127 -1.07 -6.88 1.08
C LEU A 127 -0.92 -5.70 0.10
N VAL A 128 -0.48 -5.99 -1.12
CA VAL A 128 0.17 -5.05 -2.03
C VAL A 128 -0.42 -5.26 -3.39
N TYR A 129 -1.26 -4.30 -3.76
CA TYR A 129 -1.84 -4.24 -5.08
C TYR A 129 -1.47 -2.89 -5.68
N THR A 130 -0.28 -2.84 -6.27
CA THR A 130 0.29 -1.63 -6.93
C THR A 130 -0.58 -1.10 -8.08
N HIS A 131 -1.53 -1.91 -8.55
CA HIS A 131 -2.49 -1.55 -9.59
C HIS A 131 -3.77 -0.88 -9.04
N LEU A 132 -3.87 -0.63 -7.74
CA LEU A 132 -5.02 0.08 -7.17
C LEU A 132 -4.74 1.57 -7.01
N PRO A 133 -5.74 2.43 -7.30
CA PRO A 133 -5.62 3.85 -7.03
C PRO A 133 -5.81 4.10 -5.53
N ILE A 134 -4.72 4.12 -4.78
CA ILE A 134 -4.70 4.39 -3.34
C ILE A 134 -4.49 5.88 -3.07
N TYR A 135 -5.24 6.41 -2.11
CA TYR A 135 -5.15 7.79 -1.67
C TYR A 135 -4.82 7.85 -0.18
N THR A 136 -3.96 8.80 0.17
CA THR A 136 -3.56 9.08 1.54
C THR A 136 -3.88 10.53 1.89
N CYS A 137 -4.08 10.83 3.16
CA CYS A 137 -4.03 12.22 3.62
C CYS A 137 -2.69 12.58 4.25
N ARG A 138 -1.73 11.65 4.37
CA ARG A 138 -0.52 11.83 5.21
C ARG A 138 0.34 13.03 4.83
N ASP A 139 0.26 13.50 3.58
CA ASP A 139 0.95 14.72 3.12
C ASP A 139 0.22 16.03 3.47
N GLU A 140 -0.99 15.95 4.04
CA GLU A 140 -1.79 17.10 4.45
C GLU A 140 -1.51 17.46 5.92
N ALA A 141 -1.28 18.74 6.19
CA ALA A 141 -0.88 19.25 7.51
C ALA A 141 -1.87 18.94 8.66
N ASN A 142 -3.11 18.57 8.34
CA ASN A 142 -4.17 18.24 9.30
C ASN A 142 -4.59 16.77 9.27
N CYS A 143 -3.82 15.90 8.61
CA CYS A 143 -4.08 14.47 8.60
C CYS A 143 -3.50 13.83 9.86
N ASP A 144 -4.39 13.26 10.67
CA ASP A 144 -3.97 12.38 11.76
C ASP A 144 -3.33 11.11 11.15
N ILE A 145 -2.22 10.65 11.73
CA ILE A 145 -1.53 9.42 11.29
C ILE A 145 -2.45 8.19 11.34
N ASN A 146 -3.51 8.26 12.15
CA ASN A 146 -4.54 7.22 12.27
C ASN A 146 -5.62 7.28 11.18
N VAL A 147 -5.56 8.24 10.26
CA VAL A 147 -6.51 8.28 9.15
C VAL A 147 -6.15 7.19 8.13
N PRO A 148 -7.11 6.31 7.78
CA PRO A 148 -6.87 5.20 6.88
C PRO A 148 -6.52 5.67 5.46
N GLU A 149 -5.66 4.92 4.79
CA GLU A 149 -5.44 5.02 3.35
C GLU A 149 -6.56 4.28 2.62
N LEU A 150 -7.16 4.92 1.61
CA LEU A 150 -8.37 4.39 0.97
C LEU A 150 -8.18 4.29 -0.53
N CYS A 151 -8.72 3.23 -1.14
CA CYS A 151 -8.79 3.14 -2.59
C CYS A 151 -9.82 4.12 -3.17
N GLY A 152 -9.68 4.44 -4.45
CA GLY A 152 -10.62 5.31 -5.17
C GLY A 152 -12.06 4.80 -5.17
N LEU A 153 -12.27 3.48 -5.08
CA LEU A 153 -13.62 2.91 -4.93
C LEU A 153 -14.25 3.26 -3.57
N CYS A 154 -13.50 3.18 -2.47
CA CYS A 154 -13.98 3.54 -1.13
C CYS A 154 -14.21 5.06 -0.96
N LEU A 155 -13.50 5.87 -1.76
CA LEU A 155 -13.67 7.32 -1.78
C LEU A 155 -14.76 7.80 -2.74
N SER A 156 -15.05 7.06 -3.81
CA SER A 156 -16.10 7.42 -4.78
C SER A 156 -17.52 7.06 -4.34
N LYS A 157 -17.66 6.13 -3.38
CA LYS A 157 -18.92 5.81 -2.71
C LYS A 157 -19.21 6.86 -1.64
N CYS A 158 -19.83 7.98 -2.05
CA CYS A 158 -20.41 9.00 -1.17
C CYS A 158 -21.80 8.59 -0.68
#